data_AF-A0A822GMH5-F1
#
_entry.id   AF-A0A822GMH5-F1
#
_cell.length_a   1.000
_cell.length_b   1.000
_cell.length_c   1.000
_cell.angle_alpha   90.00
_cell.angle_beta   90.00
_cell.angle_gamma   90.00
#
_symmetry.space_group_name_H-M   'P 1'
#
loop_
_entity.id
_entity.type
_entity.pdbx_description
1 polymer ?
#
loop_
_entity_poly.entity_id
_entity_poly.type
_entity_poly.pdbx_seq_one_letter_code
_entity_poly.pdbx_strand_id
1 'polypeptide(L)'
;MSDKIRLIRNHFCVTLTINEATLSSDISRDLTDSVTTLFNGNISSNLIECIKLVHSYTNDRTLLKLLLIVKSLSSGINRYTNDTDMDRIYDDTLAIFSAQNIYVELLWKYLLSHCPSELHAVKFYNKLIRDLLFVQRVCFMTESYINSLSNEILQMEPLIQSMWPISNQQAITYMDTSDMKQLE
;
A
#
# COMPACT_ATOMS: atom_id res chain seq x y z
N MET A 1 17.49 -10.19 8.74
CA MET A 1 16.80 -10.58 7.50
C MET A 1 15.27 -10.58 7.69
N SER A 2 14.74 -11.08 8.81
CA SER A 2 13.29 -11.09 9.09
C SER A 2 12.60 -9.72 9.13
N ASP A 3 13.28 -8.64 9.57
CA ASP A 3 12.65 -7.31 9.65
C ASP A 3 12.27 -6.69 8.30
N LYS A 4 13.10 -6.88 7.26
CA LYS A 4 12.79 -6.39 5.90
C LYS A 4 11.58 -7.12 5.32
N ILE A 5 11.53 -8.43 5.55
CA ILE A 5 10.42 -9.31 5.15
C ILE A 5 9.13 -8.90 5.90
N ARG A 6 9.23 -8.59 7.18
CA ARG A 6 8.11 -8.14 8.04
C ARG A 6 7.58 -6.77 7.65
N LEU A 7 8.44 -5.82 7.29
CA LEU A 7 8.05 -4.49 6.81
C LEU A 7 7.34 -4.54 5.45
N ILE A 8 7.84 -5.38 4.54
CA ILE A 8 7.20 -5.63 3.24
C ILE A 8 5.84 -6.31 3.47
N ARG A 9 5.74 -7.27 4.40
CA ARG A 9 4.49 -7.97 4.74
C ARG A 9 3.41 -7.05 5.30
N ASN A 10 3.73 -6.25 6.32
CA ASN A 10 2.76 -5.41 7.04
C ASN A 10 2.31 -4.18 6.25
N HIS A 11 3.05 -3.82 5.21
CA HIS A 11 2.73 -2.67 4.37
C HIS A 11 2.60 -3.07 2.90
N PHE A 12 2.43 -4.36 2.58
CA PHE A 12 2.41 -4.84 1.19
C PHE A 12 1.32 -4.13 0.39
N CYS A 13 0.07 -4.20 0.84
CA CYS A 13 -1.05 -3.55 0.16
C CYS A 13 -0.95 -2.01 0.20
N VAL A 14 -0.30 -1.43 1.20
CA VAL A 14 -0.05 0.01 1.28
C VAL A 14 0.99 0.42 0.24
N THR A 15 2.06 -0.36 0.09
CA THR A 15 3.14 -0.18 -0.88
C THR A 15 2.62 -0.36 -2.31
N LEU A 16 1.81 -1.40 -2.55
CA LEU A 16 1.09 -1.63 -3.81
C LEU A 16 0.25 -0.43 -4.20
N THR A 17 -0.52 0.09 -3.24
CA THR A 17 -1.39 1.24 -3.42
C THR A 17 -0.60 2.51 -3.73
N ILE A 18 0.49 2.77 -3.01
CA ILE A 18 1.32 3.98 -3.18
C ILE A 18 2.05 3.93 -4.51
N ASN A 19 2.70 2.81 -4.84
CA ASN A 19 3.54 2.69 -6.04
C ASN A 19 2.73 2.80 -7.32
N GLU A 20 1.63 2.06 -7.46
CA GLU A 20 0.80 2.14 -8.66
C GLU A 20 0.29 3.55 -8.90
N ALA A 21 -0.13 4.23 -7.83
CA ALA A 21 -0.70 5.56 -7.92
C ALA A 21 0.34 6.67 -8.16
N THR A 22 1.62 6.41 -7.91
CA THR A 22 2.69 7.41 -8.00
C THR A 22 3.64 7.20 -9.16
N LEU A 23 3.80 5.97 -9.64
CA LEU A 23 4.80 5.60 -10.65
C LEU A 23 4.24 5.50 -12.07
N SER A 24 2.93 5.36 -12.25
CA SER A 24 2.33 5.16 -13.58
C SER A 24 1.06 5.98 -13.79
N SER A 25 0.84 6.43 -15.02
CA SER A 25 -0.43 7.02 -15.48
C SER A 25 -1.49 5.99 -15.85
N ASP A 26 -1.07 4.72 -15.96
CA ASP A 26 -1.90 3.58 -16.33
C ASP A 26 -1.65 2.41 -15.38
N ILE A 27 -2.67 1.59 -15.16
CA ILE A 27 -2.54 0.36 -14.37
C ILE A 27 -1.61 -0.62 -15.09
N SER A 28 -0.56 -1.09 -14.40
CA SER A 28 0.38 -2.05 -14.97
C SER A 28 -0.29 -3.39 -15.31
N ARG A 29 -0.09 -3.86 -16.55
CA ARG A 29 -0.56 -5.19 -16.99
C ARG A 29 0.21 -6.29 -16.27
N ASP A 30 1.54 -6.15 -16.19
CA ASP A 30 2.41 -7.09 -15.49
C ASP A 30 2.03 -7.24 -14.01
N LEU A 31 1.59 -6.14 -13.39
CA LEU A 31 1.07 -6.18 -12.03
C LEU A 31 -0.27 -6.93 -11.94
N THR A 32 -1.19 -6.65 -12.87
CA THR A 32 -2.49 -7.33 -12.93
C THR A 32 -2.31 -8.83 -13.12
N ASP A 33 -1.40 -9.24 -14.00
CA ASP A 33 -1.07 -10.63 -14.28
C ASP A 33 -0.40 -11.31 -13.07
N SER A 34 0.48 -10.60 -12.38
CA SER A 34 1.10 -11.07 -11.13
C SER A 34 0.06 -11.30 -10.02
N VAL A 35 -0.88 -10.36 -9.85
CA VAL A 35 -1.96 -10.45 -8.85
C VAL A 35 -2.89 -11.63 -9.15
N THR A 36 -3.26 -11.84 -10.41
CA THR A 36 -4.13 -12.96 -10.81
C THR A 36 -3.47 -14.32 -10.67
N THR A 37 -2.14 -14.39 -10.86
CA THR A 37 -1.37 -15.63 -10.74
C THR A 37 -1.17 -16.04 -9.28
N LEU A 38 -0.94 -15.07 -8.40
CA LEU A 38 -0.53 -15.34 -7.01
C LEU A 38 -1.69 -15.48 -6.03
N PHE A 39 -2.81 -14.82 -6.28
CA PHE A 39 -3.95 -14.85 -5.38
C PHE A 39 -5.11 -15.66 -5.97
N ASN A 40 -5.88 -16.29 -5.09
CA ASN A 40 -7.12 -16.94 -5.51
C ASN A 40 -8.08 -15.93 -6.19
N GLY A 41 -9.00 -16.42 -7.03
CA GLY A 41 -9.85 -15.58 -7.89
C GLY A 41 -10.65 -14.49 -7.15
N ASN A 42 -11.02 -14.70 -5.89
CA ASN A 42 -11.72 -13.70 -5.08
C ASN A 42 -10.76 -12.59 -4.59
N ILE A 43 -9.61 -12.96 -4.03
CA ILE A 43 -8.62 -11.99 -3.54
C ILE A 43 -8.02 -11.20 -4.70
N SER A 44 -7.68 -11.87 -5.82
CA SER A 44 -7.12 -11.20 -7.00
C SER A 44 -8.10 -10.17 -7.59
N SER A 45 -9.38 -10.52 -7.73
CA SER A 45 -10.41 -9.59 -8.21
C SER A 45 -10.54 -8.35 -7.31
N ASN A 46 -10.57 -8.54 -6.00
CA ASN A 46 -10.66 -7.45 -5.02
C ASN A 46 -9.40 -6.56 -5.00
N LEU A 47 -8.21 -7.15 -5.18
CA LEU A 47 -6.95 -6.40 -5.28
C LEU A 47 -6.91 -5.54 -6.54
N ILE A 48 -7.36 -6.07 -7.68
CA ILE A 48 -7.46 -5.31 -8.93
C ILE A 48 -8.46 -4.15 -8.79
N GLU A 49 -9.58 -4.37 -8.09
CA GLU A 49 -10.53 -3.29 -7.80
C GLU A 49 -9.91 -2.21 -6.91
N CYS A 50 -9.11 -2.58 -5.90
CA CYS A 50 -8.35 -1.63 -5.10
C CYS A 50 -7.38 -0.80 -5.94
N ILE A 51 -6.64 -1.43 -6.86
CA ILE A 51 -5.73 -0.73 -7.77
C ILE A 51 -6.50 0.29 -8.61
N LYS A 52 -7.61 -0.13 -9.24
CA LYS A 52 -8.48 0.76 -10.04
C LYS A 52 -9.04 1.93 -9.24
N LEU A 53 -9.49 1.66 -8.02
CA LEU A 53 -10.04 2.66 -7.13
C LEU A 53 -9.00 3.72 -6.79
N VAL A 54 -7.79 3.31 -6.40
CA VAL A 54 -6.71 4.25 -6.08
C VAL A 54 -6.31 5.03 -7.34
N HIS A 55 -6.23 4.35 -8.49
CA HIS A 55 -5.95 4.96 -9.77
C HIS A 55 -6.99 6.02 -10.16
N SER A 56 -8.25 5.89 -9.72
CA SER A 56 -9.29 6.90 -10.00
C SER A 56 -9.00 8.27 -9.37
N TYR A 57 -8.08 8.33 -8.41
CA TYR A 57 -7.68 9.56 -7.72
C TYR A 57 -6.36 10.15 -8.22
N THR A 58 -5.64 9.52 -9.17
CA THR A 58 -4.30 9.95 -9.60
C THR A 58 -4.29 11.29 -10.34
N ASN A 59 -5.41 11.65 -10.97
CA ASN A 59 -5.61 12.95 -11.62
C ASN A 59 -5.52 14.12 -10.62
N ASP A 60 -5.83 13.87 -9.35
CA ASP A 60 -5.73 14.85 -8.27
C ASP A 60 -4.66 14.41 -7.26
N ARG A 61 -3.43 14.88 -7.51
CA ARG A 61 -2.26 14.52 -6.70
C ARG A 61 -2.39 14.95 -5.24
N THR A 62 -3.10 16.03 -4.95
CA THR A 62 -3.27 16.53 -3.58
C THR A 62 -4.26 15.64 -2.83
N LEU A 63 -5.40 15.35 -3.45
CA LEU A 63 -6.39 14.42 -2.91
C LEU A 63 -5.77 13.04 -2.68
N LEU A 64 -5.05 12.51 -3.67
CA LEU A 64 -4.39 11.22 -3.56
C LEU A 64 -3.42 11.18 -2.37
N LYS A 65 -2.56 12.20 -2.21
CA LYS A 65 -1.64 12.29 -1.06
C LYS A 65 -2.39 12.29 0.27
N LEU A 66 -3.45 13.08 0.40
CA LEU A 66 -4.26 13.12 1.62
C LEU A 66 -4.88 11.76 1.92
N LEU A 67 -5.43 11.08 0.92
CA LEU A 67 -6.00 9.73 1.07
C LEU A 67 -4.95 8.69 1.49
N LEU A 68 -3.76 8.73 0.89
CA LEU A 68 -2.66 7.82 1.23
C LEU A 68 -2.16 8.04 2.67
N ILE A 69 -2.05 9.29 3.10
CA ILE A 69 -1.65 9.62 4.48
C ILE A 69 -2.71 9.14 5.47
N VAL A 70 -3.99 9.49 5.25
CA VAL A 70 -5.09 9.03 6.11
C VAL A 70 -5.11 7.51 6.18
N LYS A 71 -4.99 6.81 5.05
CA LYS A 71 -4.91 5.34 4.99
C LYS A 71 -3.72 4.79 5.79
N SER A 72 -2.53 5.37 5.62
CA SER A 72 -1.31 4.91 6.29
C SER A 72 -1.43 5.02 7.82
N LEU A 73 -2.02 6.10 8.32
CA LEU A 73 -2.26 6.31 9.74
C LEU A 73 -3.40 5.43 10.27
N SER A 74 -4.42 5.14 9.46
CA SER A 74 -5.48 4.16 9.79
C SER A 74 -4.95 2.72 9.91
N SER A 75 -3.92 2.36 9.13
CA SER A 75 -3.34 1.00 9.16
C SER A 75 -2.66 0.66 10.48
N GLY A 76 -2.26 1.68 11.26
CA GLY A 76 -1.66 1.49 12.58
C GLY A 76 -2.59 0.83 13.61
N ILE A 77 -3.91 0.90 13.41
CA ILE A 77 -4.94 0.38 14.32
C ILE A 77 -5.12 -1.14 14.20
N ASN A 78 -4.77 -1.73 13.05
CA ASN A 78 -4.92 -3.16 12.78
C ASN A 78 -3.66 -3.99 13.12
N ARG A 79 -2.69 -3.42 13.86
CA ARG A 79 -1.51 -4.17 14.33
C ARG A 79 -1.99 -5.21 15.33
N TYR A 80 -1.97 -6.47 14.89
CA TYR A 80 -2.47 -7.64 15.61
C TYR A 80 -2.06 -7.68 17.09
N THR A 81 -3.05 -7.97 17.93
CA THR A 81 -2.95 -8.21 19.39
C THR A 81 -2.06 -9.40 19.81
N ASN A 82 -1.48 -10.13 18.85
CA ASN A 82 -0.67 -11.32 19.09
C ASN A 82 0.80 -11.16 18.66
N ASP A 83 1.17 -10.02 18.06
CA ASP A 83 2.54 -9.78 17.60
C ASP A 83 3.29 -8.97 18.68
N THR A 84 3.63 -9.66 19.79
CA THR A 84 4.29 -9.09 20.99
C THR A 84 5.60 -8.32 20.71
N ASP A 85 6.13 -8.40 19.49
CA ASP A 85 7.35 -7.73 19.05
C ASP A 85 7.13 -6.38 18.34
N MET A 86 5.88 -5.97 18.07
CA MET A 86 5.54 -4.66 17.48
C MET A 86 5.05 -3.63 18.50
N ASP A 87 4.73 -4.07 19.71
CA ASP A 87 4.18 -3.24 20.79
C ASP A 87 5.12 -2.09 21.22
N ARG A 88 6.42 -2.19 20.92
CA ARG A 88 7.44 -1.20 21.35
C ARG A 88 7.82 -0.12 20.32
N ILE A 89 7.37 -0.22 19.08
CA ILE A 89 7.73 0.78 18.04
C ILE A 89 6.66 1.87 17.92
N TYR A 90 5.45 1.63 18.44
CA TYR A 90 4.29 2.53 18.33
C TYR A 90 3.75 2.92 19.71
N ASP A 91 4.66 3.38 20.59
CA ASP A 91 4.37 3.84 21.95
C ASP A 91 3.39 5.04 22.03
N ASP A 92 3.00 5.64 20.89
CA ASP A 92 2.14 6.83 20.90
C ASP A 92 0.95 6.73 19.93
N THR A 93 0.09 5.74 20.17
CA THR A 93 -1.23 5.63 19.53
C THR A 93 -2.01 6.95 19.56
N LEU A 94 -1.87 7.75 20.62
CA LEU A 94 -2.53 9.06 20.73
C LEU A 94 -1.95 10.07 19.72
N ALA A 95 -0.62 10.13 19.55
CA ALA A 95 -0.01 10.97 18.52
C ALA A 95 -0.37 10.52 17.10
N ILE A 96 -0.53 9.22 16.86
CA ILE A 96 -1.00 8.70 15.57
C ILE A 96 -2.42 9.19 15.29
N PHE A 97 -3.33 9.07 16.26
CA PHE A 97 -4.70 9.60 16.12
C PHE A 97 -4.71 11.12 15.97
N SER A 98 -3.87 11.83 16.72
CA SER A 98 -3.73 13.28 16.61
C SER A 98 -3.29 13.68 15.20
N ALA A 99 -2.25 13.04 14.67
CA ALA A 99 -1.78 13.25 13.31
C ALA A 99 -2.86 12.90 12.27
N GLN A 100 -3.55 11.77 12.44
CA GLN A 100 -4.63 11.35 11.55
C GLN A 100 -5.74 12.40 11.50
N ASN A 101 -6.16 12.94 12.65
CA ASN A 101 -7.19 13.97 12.73
C ASN A 101 -6.80 15.24 11.97
N ILE A 102 -5.54 15.67 12.04
CA ILE A 102 -5.03 16.80 11.25
C ILE A 102 -5.23 16.54 9.75
N TYR A 103 -4.87 15.36 9.26
CA TYR A 103 -5.01 15.03 7.83
C TYR A 103 -6.46 14.80 7.39
N VAL A 104 -7.33 14.30 8.27
CA VAL A 104 -8.78 14.20 8.03
C VAL A 104 -9.39 15.61 7.95
N GLU A 105 -8.98 16.53 8.81
CA GLU A 105 -9.42 17.92 8.76
C GLU A 105 -8.94 18.62 7.48
N LEU A 106 -7.69 18.40 7.08
CA LEU A 106 -7.15 18.91 5.82
C LEU A 106 -7.91 18.34 4.61
N LEU A 107 -8.23 17.04 4.62
CA LEU A 107 -9.06 16.41 3.60
C LEU A 107 -10.44 17.07 3.53
N TRP A 108 -11.08 17.29 4.68
CA TRP A 108 -12.38 17.95 4.72
C TRP A 108 -12.33 19.39 4.14
N LYS A 109 -11.35 20.19 4.56
CA LYS A 109 -11.11 21.54 4.02
C LYS A 109 -10.80 21.53 2.51
N TYR A 110 -10.07 20.53 2.06
CA TYR A 110 -9.79 20.31 0.63
C TYR A 110 -11.09 20.08 -0.15
N LEU A 111 -11.95 19.19 0.33
CA LEU A 111 -13.24 18.91 -0.31
C LEU A 111 -14.15 20.14 -0.35
N LEU A 112 -14.23 20.89 0.75
CA LEU A 112 -15.04 22.12 0.80
C LEU A 112 -14.57 23.19 -0.21
N SER A 113 -13.27 23.26 -0.48
CA SER A 113 -12.72 24.24 -1.44
C SER A 113 -12.81 23.81 -2.91
N HIS A 114 -12.98 22.50 -3.19
CA HIS A 114 -12.99 21.97 -4.56
C HIS A 114 -14.36 21.43 -5.00
N CYS A 115 -15.29 21.23 -4.08
CA CYS A 115 -16.66 20.82 -4.40
C CYS A 115 -17.57 22.04 -4.65
N PRO A 116 -18.54 21.94 -5.57
CA PRO A 116 -19.44 23.06 -5.91
C PRO A 116 -20.43 23.41 -4.78
N SER A 117 -20.65 22.51 -3.83
CA SER A 117 -21.46 22.78 -2.63
C SER A 117 -21.09 21.85 -1.49
N GLU A 118 -21.48 22.21 -0.26
CA GLU A 118 -21.29 21.37 0.93
C GLU A 118 -21.94 20.00 0.78
N LEU A 119 -23.13 19.92 0.17
CA LEU A 119 -23.80 18.65 -0.10
C LEU A 119 -22.95 17.72 -0.99
N HIS A 120 -22.28 18.28 -2.01
CA HIS A 120 -21.37 17.50 -2.85
C HIS A 120 -20.13 17.07 -2.07
N ALA A 121 -19.57 17.95 -1.22
CA ALA A 121 -18.45 17.61 -0.35
C ALA A 121 -18.79 16.45 0.61
N VAL A 122 -19.96 16.47 1.25
CA VAL A 122 -20.43 15.38 2.12
C VAL A 122 -20.59 14.07 1.34
N LYS A 123 -21.25 14.11 0.17
CA LYS A 123 -21.42 12.92 -0.69
C LYS A 123 -20.08 12.35 -1.12
N PHE A 124 -19.14 13.22 -1.50
CA PHE A 124 -17.84 12.79 -1.94
C PHE A 124 -17.02 12.23 -0.77
N TYR A 125 -17.03 12.89 0.39
CA TYR A 125 -16.41 12.37 1.61
C TYR A 125 -16.94 10.98 1.98
N ASN A 126 -18.26 10.76 1.96
CA ASN A 126 -18.85 9.44 2.21
C ASN A 126 -18.38 8.38 1.20
N LYS A 127 -18.20 8.75 -0.08
CA LYS A 127 -17.59 7.86 -1.07
C LYS A 127 -16.14 7.55 -0.70
N LEU A 128 -15.33 8.54 -0.34
CA LEU A 128 -13.94 8.34 0.07
C LEU A 128 -13.81 7.40 1.26
N ILE A 129 -14.66 7.54 2.28
CA ILE A 129 -14.66 6.67 3.47
C ILE A 129 -15.04 5.24 3.09
N ARG A 130 -16.08 5.04 2.26
CA ARG A 130 -16.44 3.70 1.76
C ARG A 130 -15.29 3.05 0.99
N ASP A 131 -14.65 3.83 0.13
CA ASP A 131 -13.53 3.40 -0.69
C ASP A 131 -12.32 2.99 0.19
N LEU A 132 -12.00 3.79 1.23
CA LEU A 132 -10.95 3.47 2.20
C LEU A 132 -11.27 2.20 3.01
N LEU A 133 -12.51 2.03 3.46
CA LEU A 133 -12.94 0.84 4.20
C LEU A 133 -12.88 -0.43 3.33
N PHE A 134 -13.27 -0.31 2.06
CA PHE A 134 -13.13 -1.40 1.10
C PHE A 134 -11.67 -1.82 0.96
N VAL A 135 -10.79 -0.85 0.69
CA VAL A 135 -9.35 -1.10 0.56
C VAL A 135 -8.78 -1.73 1.84
N GLN A 136 -9.15 -1.25 3.02
CA GLN A 136 -8.71 -1.81 4.30
C GLN A 136 -9.16 -3.26 4.49
N ARG A 137 -10.41 -3.59 4.15
CA ARG A 137 -10.92 -4.97 4.20
C ARG A 137 -10.11 -5.88 3.27
N VAL A 138 -9.81 -5.44 2.05
CA VAL A 138 -9.02 -6.23 1.10
C VAL A 138 -7.60 -6.43 1.63
N CYS A 139 -6.97 -5.40 2.21
CA CYS A 139 -5.67 -5.54 2.86
C CYS A 139 -5.67 -6.65 3.92
N PHE A 140 -6.68 -6.67 4.79
CA PHE A 140 -6.82 -7.70 5.83
C PHE A 140 -6.99 -9.11 5.26
N MET A 141 -7.77 -9.26 4.18
CA MET A 141 -7.94 -10.55 3.50
C MET A 141 -6.63 -11.01 2.85
N THR A 142 -5.90 -10.10 2.22
CA THR A 142 -4.61 -10.38 1.59
C THR A 142 -3.56 -10.77 2.63
N GLU A 143 -3.46 -10.05 3.75
CA GLU A 143 -2.58 -10.41 4.86
C GLU A 143 -2.89 -11.80 5.43
N SER A 144 -4.18 -12.09 5.64
CA SER A 144 -4.62 -13.42 6.10
C SER A 144 -4.21 -14.54 5.13
N TYR A 145 -4.29 -14.28 3.82
CA TYR A 145 -3.85 -15.22 2.80
C TYR A 145 -2.33 -15.39 2.80
N ILE A 146 -1.57 -14.31 2.85
CA ILE A 146 -0.09 -14.35 2.88
C ILE A 146 0.37 -15.18 4.09
N ASN A 147 -0.19 -14.94 5.28
CA ASN A 147 0.13 -15.69 6.49
C ASN A 147 -0.17 -17.21 6.42
N SER A 148 -0.92 -17.65 5.40
CA SER A 148 -1.19 -19.08 5.17
C SER A 148 -0.16 -19.75 4.26
N LEU A 149 0.76 -19.00 3.64
CA LEU A 149 1.77 -19.52 2.72
C LEU A 149 2.97 -20.09 3.49
N SER A 150 3.48 -21.24 3.07
CA SER A 150 4.64 -21.89 3.69
C SER A 150 5.99 -21.22 3.37
N ASN A 151 6.05 -20.45 2.28
CA ASN A 151 7.25 -19.73 1.83
C ASN A 151 6.86 -18.38 1.21
N GLU A 152 6.34 -17.49 2.05
CA GLU A 152 5.79 -16.17 1.68
C GLU A 152 6.71 -15.35 0.78
N ILE A 153 8.02 -15.33 1.06
CA ILE A 153 8.98 -14.45 0.39
C ILE A 153 9.15 -14.82 -1.08
N LEU A 154 9.44 -16.10 -1.35
CA LEU A 154 9.65 -16.59 -2.71
C LEU A 154 8.36 -16.49 -3.53
N GLN A 155 7.20 -16.65 -2.89
CA GLN A 155 5.91 -16.54 -3.57
C GLN A 155 5.52 -15.09 -3.85
N MET A 156 5.93 -14.13 -3.02
CA MET A 156 5.62 -12.71 -3.20
C MET A 156 6.64 -11.96 -4.07
N GLU A 157 7.83 -12.52 -4.29
CA GLU A 157 8.90 -11.90 -5.08
C GLU A 157 8.46 -11.45 -6.49
N PRO A 158 7.75 -12.27 -7.29
CA PRO A 158 7.30 -11.85 -8.63
C PRO A 158 6.39 -10.62 -8.59
N LEU A 159 5.57 -10.51 -7.54
CA LEU A 159 4.66 -9.37 -7.35
C LEU A 159 5.40 -8.10 -6.94
N ILE A 160 6.40 -8.22 -6.08
CA ILE A 160 7.22 -7.08 -5.67
C ILE A 160 8.00 -6.55 -6.87
N GLN A 161 8.51 -7.44 -7.72
CA GLN A 161 9.21 -7.07 -8.95
C GLN A 161 8.28 -6.39 -9.96
N SER A 162 7.02 -6.84 -10.11
CA SER A 162 6.08 -6.18 -11.02
C SER A 162 5.60 -4.80 -10.53
N MET A 163 5.71 -4.52 -9.23
CA MET A 163 5.42 -3.20 -8.65
C MET A 163 6.53 -2.16 -8.84
N TRP A 164 7.76 -2.61 -9.09
CA TRP A 164 8.90 -1.75 -9.42
C TRP A 164 9.56 -2.30 -10.68
N PRO A 165 9.23 -1.80 -11.87
CA PRO A 165 9.95 -2.13 -13.08
C PRO A 165 11.33 -1.47 -13.02
N ILE A 166 12.23 -2.02 -12.20
CA ILE A 166 13.65 -1.73 -12.27
C ILE A 166 14.09 -2.35 -13.58
N SER A 167 14.59 -1.54 -14.51
CA SER A 167 15.30 -2.06 -15.66
C SER A 167 16.43 -2.94 -15.14
N ASN A 168 16.38 -4.24 -15.45
CA ASN A 168 17.34 -5.28 -15.00
C ASN A 168 18.83 -4.99 -15.29
N GLN A 169 19.16 -3.82 -15.84
CA GLN A 169 20.52 -3.38 -16.11
C GLN A 169 21.26 -2.78 -14.91
N GLN A 170 20.59 -2.43 -13.79
CA GLN A 170 21.28 -1.88 -12.61
C GLN A 170 21.39 -2.83 -11.41
N ALA A 171 20.62 -3.92 -11.38
CA ALA A 171 20.66 -4.88 -10.28
C ALA A 171 21.88 -5.84 -10.36
N ILE A 172 22.40 -6.09 -11.56
CA ILE A 172 23.53 -7.01 -11.77
C ILE A 172 24.87 -6.38 -11.30
N THR A 173 24.99 -5.05 -11.28
CA THR A 173 26.24 -4.37 -10.90
C THR A 173 26.51 -4.39 -9.39
N TYR A 174 25.51 -4.63 -8.54
CA TYR A 174 25.69 -4.66 -7.07
C TYR A 174 26.04 -6.03 -6.51
N MET A 175 26.00 -7.09 -7.32
CA MET A 175 26.44 -8.44 -6.89
C MET A 175 27.77 -8.87 -7.49
N ASP A 176 28.36 -8.10 -8.41
CA ASP A 176 29.59 -8.48 -9.13
C ASP A 176 30.86 -7.74 -8.65
N THR A 177 30.91 -7.39 -7.35
CA THR A 177 32.16 -6.87 -6.72
C THR A 177 32.73 -7.78 -5.64
N SER A 178 32.23 -9.03 -5.51
CA SER A 178 32.87 -10.04 -4.66
C SER A 178 34.06 -10.77 -5.29
N ASP A 179 34.34 -10.58 -6.59
CA ASP A 179 35.46 -11.23 -7.26
C ASP A 179 36.35 -10.21 -8.01
N MET A 180 37.14 -9.41 -7.29
CA MET A 180 38.43 -8.89 -7.78
C MET A 180 39.16 -8.11 -6.66
N LYS A 181 39.67 -8.84 -5.65
CA LYS A 181 40.85 -8.46 -4.84
C LYS A 181 41.30 -9.58 -3.91
N GLN A 182 41.75 -10.69 -4.48
CA GLN A 182 42.83 -11.52 -3.92
C GLN A 182 43.77 -11.94 -5.06
N LEU A 183 44.48 -10.94 -5.57
CA LEU A 183 45.76 -11.10 -6.25
C LEU A 183 46.70 -10.12 -5.55
N GLU A 184 47.38 -10.64 -4.53
CA GLU A 184 48.75 -10.35 -4.08
C GLU A 184 49.02 -11.03 -2.73
#